data_AF-A0A358W1B8-F1
#
_entry.id   AF-A0A358W1B8-F1
#
_cell.length_a   1.000
_cell.length_b   1.000
_cell.length_c   1.000
_cell.angle_alpha   90.00
_cell.angle_beta   90.00
_cell.angle_gamma   90.00
#
_symmetry.space_group_name_H-M   'P 1'
#
loop_
_entity.id
_entity.type
_entity.pdbx_description
1 polymer ?
#
loop_
_entity_poly.entity_id
_entity_poly.type
_entity_poly.pdbx_seq_one_letter_code
_entity_poly.pdbx_strand_id
1 'polypeptide(L)' 'MIIYVLTKPLNMVKKATQEMARGNFKVHKQQGLGLAIAKKIIEEHGGSITVESEVNKGAAFTVSLTIKYR' A
#
# COMPACT_ATOMS: atom_id res chain seq x y z
N MET A 1 18.82 10.79 36.56
CA MET A 1 18.41 9.81 35.51
C MET A 1 16.89 9.71 35.31
N ILE A 2 16.07 10.67 35.81
CA ILE A 2 14.60 10.64 35.65
C ILE A 2 14.11 11.68 34.62
N ILE A 3 14.83 12.80 34.45
CA ILE A 3 14.46 13.90 33.52
C ILE A 3 14.68 13.52 32.04
N TYR A 4 15.63 12.64 31.74
CA TYR A 4 15.95 12.22 30.36
C TYR A 4 14.90 11.28 29.73
N VAL A 5 14.10 10.57 30.53
CA VAL A 5 13.14 9.58 30.03
C VAL A 5 11.82 10.24 29.57
N LEU A 6 11.41 11.31 30.25
CA LEU A 6 10.14 12.00 29.97
C LEU A 6 10.20 13.01 28.80
N THR A 7 11.39 13.45 28.41
CA THR A 7 11.59 14.43 27.32
C THR A 7 11.72 13.78 25.93
N LYS A 8 12.07 12.50 25.85
CA LYS A 8 12.11 11.75 24.58
C LYS A 8 10.76 11.61 23.85
N PRO A 9 9.64 11.27 24.51
CA PRO A 9 8.36 11.13 23.80
C PRO A 9 7.89 12.47 23.21
N LEU A 10 8.08 13.57 23.94
CA LEU A 10 7.58 14.88 23.52
C LEU A 10 8.30 15.43 22.27
N ASN A 11 9.62 15.24 22.17
CA ASN A 11 10.39 15.69 21.01
C ASN A 11 10.10 14.85 19.75
N MET A 12 9.77 13.57 19.92
CA MET A 12 9.40 12.68 18.80
C MET A 12 8.03 13.04 18.22
N VAL A 13 7.07 13.39 19.08
CA VAL A 13 5.72 13.83 18.66
C VAL A 13 5.77 15.16 17.91
N LYS A 14 6.59 16.12 18.38
CA LYS A 14 6.77 17.42 17.69
C LYS A 14 7.46 17.28 16.32
N LYS A 15 8.41 16.36 16.21
CA LYS A 15 9.07 16.04 14.92
C LYS A 15 8.08 15.38 13.96
N ALA A 16 7.26 14.44 14.43
CA ALA A 16 6.31 13.73 13.60
C ALA A 16 5.25 14.65 12.97
N THR A 17 4.72 15.62 13.72
CA THR A 17 3.74 16.59 13.19
C THR A 17 4.35 17.58 12.20
N GLN A 18 5.61 18.00 12.40
CA GLN A 18 6.28 18.93 11.50
C GLN A 18 6.66 18.28 10.15
N GLU A 19 7.00 16.99 10.16
CA GLU A 19 7.25 16.21 8.94
C GLU A 19 5.96 15.89 8.16
N MET A 20 4.84 15.66 8.87
CA MET A 20 3.51 15.50 8.23
C MET A 20 3.00 16.80 7.58
N ALA A 21 3.26 17.96 8.19
CA ALA A 21 2.83 19.27 7.67
C ALA A 21 3.65 19.72 6.43
N ARG A 22 4.88 19.22 6.28
CA ARG A 22 5.68 19.39 5.05
C ARG A 22 5.28 18.34 4.01
N GLY A 23 4.01 18.38 3.60
CA GLY A 23 3.42 17.53 2.57
C GLY A 23 4.04 17.73 1.18
N ASN A 24 5.31 17.37 1.03
CA ASN A 24 5.88 16.96 -0.25
C ASN A 24 5.58 15.48 -0.41
N PHE A 25 4.32 15.16 -0.70
CA PHE A 25 3.98 13.86 -1.29
C PHE A 25 4.57 13.85 -2.70
N LYS A 26 5.88 13.65 -2.81
CA LYS A 26 6.48 13.19 -4.05
C LYS A 26 5.71 11.93 -4.38
N VAL A 27 4.97 11.94 -5.49
CA VAL A 27 4.47 10.72 -6.12
C VAL A 27 5.70 9.97 -6.58
N HIS A 28 6.39 9.34 -5.63
CA HIS A 28 7.31 8.26 -5.90
C HIS A 28 6.47 7.24 -6.64
N LYS A 29 6.79 7.03 -7.92
CA LYS A 29 6.34 5.93 -8.78
C LYS A 29 5.74 4.83 -7.90
N GLN A 30 4.41 4.77 -7.85
CA GLN A 30 3.68 4.10 -6.77
C GLN A 30 4.30 2.72 -6.53
N GLN A 31 4.60 2.39 -5.26
CA GLN A 31 5.38 1.23 -4.79
C GLN A 31 4.71 -0.15 -5.06
N GLY A 32 4.06 -0.35 -6.21
CA GLY A 32 3.38 -1.60 -6.54
C GLY A 32 2.18 -1.93 -5.66
N LEU A 33 1.70 -0.97 -4.84
CA LEU A 33 0.61 -1.20 -3.90
C LEU A 33 -0.71 -1.55 -4.59
N GLY A 34 -0.97 -0.98 -5.77
CA GLY A 34 -2.24 -1.18 -6.48
C GLY A 34 -2.53 -2.66 -6.78
N LEU A 35 -1.55 -3.40 -7.31
CA LEU A 35 -1.72 -4.82 -7.62
C LEU A 35 -1.77 -5.68 -6.36
N ALA A 36 -1.02 -5.32 -5.32
CA ALA A 36 -1.06 -6.02 -4.04
C ALA A 36 -2.44 -5.89 -3.36
N ILE A 37 -3.03 -4.69 -3.40
CA ILE A 37 -4.38 -4.43 -2.88
C ILE A 37 -5.41 -5.20 -3.72
N ALA A 38 -5.33 -5.11 -5.06
CA ALA A 38 -6.25 -5.82 -5.95
C ALA A 38 -6.21 -7.33 -5.72
N LYS A 39 -5.01 -7.92 -5.63
CA LYS A 39 -4.83 -9.35 -5.35
C LYS A 39 -5.51 -9.75 -4.04
N LYS A 40 -5.27 -8.99 -2.96
CA LYS A 40 -5.88 -9.27 -1.65
C LYS A 40 -7.41 -9.23 -1.71
N ILE A 41 -7.98 -8.20 -2.34
CA ILE A 41 -9.44 -8.09 -2.51
C ILE A 41 -9.98 -9.30 -3.28
N ILE A 42 -9.36 -9.67 -4.40
CA ILE A 42 -9.80 -10.79 -5.23
C ILE A 42 -9.75 -12.12 -4.47
N GLU A 43 -8.67 -12.37 -3.73
CA GLU A 43 -8.50 -13.58 -2.91
C GLU A 43 -9.53 -13.64 -1.77
N GLU A 44 -9.81 -12.52 -1.10
CA GLU A 44 -10.86 -12.41 -0.07
C GLU A 44 -12.27 -12.71 -0.62
N HIS A 45 -12.50 -12.45 -1.91
CA HIS A 45 -13.76 -12.79 -2.60
C HIS A 45 -13.75 -14.21 -3.20
N GLY A 46 -12.75 -15.04 -2.88
CA GLY A 46 -12.64 -16.41 -3.39
C GLY A 46 -12.37 -16.46 -4.90
N GLY A 47 -11.73 -15.42 -5.43
CA GLY A 47 -11.28 -15.33 -6.81
C GLY A 47 -9.77 -15.53 -6.97
N SER A 48 -9.30 -15.35 -8.19
CA SER A 48 -7.89 -15.42 -8.57
C SER A 48 -7.52 -14.35 -9.59
N ILE A 49 -6.23 -13.98 -9.65
CA ILE A 49 -5.68 -13.07 -10.64
C ILE A 49 -4.46 -13.70 -11.32
N THR A 50 -4.37 -13.62 -12.65
CA THR A 50 -3.22 -14.05 -13.45
C THR A 50 -2.71 -12.91 -14.32
N VAL A 51 -1.42 -12.96 -14.68
CA VAL A 51 -0.78 -11.94 -15.51
C VAL A 51 0.02 -12.62 -16.59
N GLU A 52 -0.24 -12.24 -17.83
CA GLU A 52 0.50 -12.66 -19.00
C GLU A 52 1.11 -11.41 -19.63
N SER A 53 2.41 -11.43 -19.95
CA SER A 53 3.07 -10.28 -20.56
C SER A 53 4.09 -10.71 -21.57
N GLU A 54 4.19 -9.96 -22.66
CA GLU A 54 5.21 -10.18 -23.69
C GLU A 54 5.92 -8.85 -23.97
N VAL A 55 7.25 -8.92 -24.07
CA VAL A 55 8.10 -7.76 -24.33
C VAL A 55 7.66 -7.11 -25.65
N ASN A 56 7.47 -5.79 -25.64
CA ASN A 56 6.97 -5.00 -26.76
C ASN A 56 5.51 -5.28 -27.20
N LYS A 57 4.74 -6.11 -26.47
CA LYS A 57 3.28 -6.31 -26.72
C LYS A 57 2.39 -5.90 -25.55
N GLY A 58 2.97 -5.72 -24.36
CA GLY A 58 2.25 -5.26 -23.16
C GLY A 58 1.95 -6.38 -22.18
N ALA A 59 0.98 -6.14 -21.29
CA ALA A 59 0.57 -7.08 -20.24
C ALA A 59 -0.95 -7.19 -20.16
N ALA A 60 -1.44 -8.41 -20.02
CA ALA A 60 -2.83 -8.77 -19.79
C ALA A 60 -2.99 -9.27 -18.35
N PHE A 61 -3.95 -8.70 -17.63
CA PHE A 61 -4.31 -9.10 -16.27
C PHE A 61 -5.70 -9.72 -16.31
N THR A 62 -5.82 -11.00 -15.95
CA THR A 62 -7.08 -11.73 -15.95
C THR A 62 -7.53 -11.97 -14.52
N VAL A 63 -8.77 -11.55 -14.20
CA VAL A 63 -9.37 -11.73 -12.88
C VAL A 63 -10.54 -12.70 -13.00
N SER A 64 -10.60 -13.69 -12.12
CA SER A 64 -11.70 -14.64 -12.01
C SER A 64 -12.33 -14.52 -10.63
N LEU A 65 -13.65 -14.35 -10.56
CA LEU A 65 -14.39 -14.24 -9.31
C LEU A 65 -15.47 -15.32 -9.27
N THR A 66 -15.63 -15.95 -8.11
CA THR A 66 -16.69 -16.94 -7.89
C THR A 66 -17.98 -16.20 -7.54
N ILE A 67 -19.00 -16.32 -8.39
CA ILE A 67 -20.34 -15.82 -8.09
C ILE A 67 -21.11 -16.85 -7.27
N LYS A 68 -21.62 -16.44 -6.11
CA LYS A 68 -22.54 -17.26 -5.33
C LYS A 68 -23.97 -16.85 -5.68
N TYR A 69 -24.69 -17.74 -6.34
CA TYR A 69 -26.13 -17.61 -6.51
C TYR A 69 -26.82 -18.03 -5.20
N ARG A 70 -27.74 -17.19 -4.72
CA ARG A 70 -28.59 -17.44 -3.56
C ARG A 70 -30.03 -17.60 -4.00
#